data_AF-A0A7X7F203-F1
#
_entry.id   AF-A0A7X7F203-F1
#
_cell.length_a   1.000
_cell.length_b   1.000
_cell.length_c   1.000
_cell.angle_alpha   90.00
_cell.angle_beta   90.00
_cell.angle_gamma   90.00
#
_symmetry.space_group_name_H-M   'P 1'
#
loop_
_entity.id
_entity.type
_entity.pdbx_description
1 polymer ?
#
loop_
_entity_poly.entity_id
_entity_poly.type
_entity_poly.pdbx_seq_one_letter_code
_entity_poly.pdbx_strand_id
1 'polypeptide(L)'
;MKKRFANTVALGLGVLASLLGSTASGDEPAATREFEIRQDRPWLGGHPVELWGLRCGNALLSEAVTERHVRNLDNMAAHGINLLGVYIQGSNGGWPNPEAGLNGFARDGRLKPAVAARLETLIREADARGMVVMVGLFSHRKDQAFYDEAAIRRAVEETAEFLAGRRLKNVFVDLCHEFNHPTGMDQPLLREPDGAAKKARLSEWFKAVAPDVELGVCPAAGTDTSDVYPGMEVRLIQKAMPIPAEGFVVNVETQRQDVYQHDGVFSRSAMEDMV
;
A
#
# COMPACT_ATOMS: atom_id res chain seq x y z
N MET A 1 58.14 7.95 -57.43
CA MET A 1 58.77 8.05 -56.10
C MET A 1 58.73 9.52 -55.65
N LYS A 2 57.92 9.80 -54.61
CA LYS A 2 57.84 10.99 -53.72
C LYS A 2 58.13 12.39 -54.31
N LYS A 3 57.07 13.18 -54.56
CA LYS A 3 57.13 14.64 -54.68
C LYS A 3 56.89 15.29 -53.30
N ARG A 4 57.76 16.22 -52.92
CA ARG A 4 57.65 17.13 -51.76
C ARG A 4 56.85 18.38 -52.16
N PHE A 5 55.91 18.82 -51.34
CA PHE A 5 55.45 20.20 -51.15
C PHE A 5 54.96 20.30 -49.70
N ALA A 6 55.70 20.98 -48.81
CA ALA A 6 55.60 22.41 -48.50
C ALA A 6 54.40 22.72 -47.59
N ASN A 7 54.73 23.03 -46.33
CA ASN A 7 53.83 23.44 -45.26
C ASN A 7 53.14 24.78 -45.59
N THR A 8 51.83 24.82 -45.41
CA THR A 8 51.09 26.06 -45.15
C THR A 8 50.28 25.84 -43.88
N VAL A 9 50.63 26.60 -42.84
CA VAL A 9 49.87 26.71 -41.59
C VAL A 9 48.69 27.64 -41.85
N ALA A 10 47.46 27.16 -41.63
CA ALA A 10 46.27 27.99 -41.55
C ALA A 10 45.63 27.81 -40.17
N LEU A 11 45.58 28.93 -39.45
CA LEU A 11 45.01 29.10 -38.13
C LEU A 11 43.47 28.99 -38.24
N GLY A 12 42.89 27.92 -37.70
CA GLY A 12 41.44 27.77 -37.58
C GLY A 12 41.00 28.04 -36.14
N LEU A 13 40.27 29.15 -35.92
CA LEU A 13 39.58 29.44 -34.67
C LEU A 13 38.61 28.29 -34.34
N GLY A 14 38.92 27.52 -33.30
CA GLY A 14 37.99 26.57 -32.70
C GLY A 14 36.93 27.33 -31.90
N VAL A 15 35.72 27.44 -32.42
CA VAL A 15 34.54 27.79 -31.63
C VAL A 15 34.25 26.59 -30.72
N LEU A 16 34.54 26.74 -29.44
CA LEU A 16 34.17 25.77 -28.41
C LEU A 16 32.65 25.89 -28.20
N ALA A 17 31.87 25.11 -28.94
CA ALA A 17 30.45 24.94 -28.67
C ALA A 17 30.32 24.07 -27.41
N SER A 18 30.07 24.71 -26.28
CA SER A 18 29.65 24.06 -25.04
C SER A 18 28.32 23.36 -25.28
N LEU A 19 28.37 22.04 -25.50
CA LEU A 19 27.23 21.14 -25.35
C LEU A 19 26.88 21.05 -23.87
N LEU A 20 26.18 22.07 -23.36
CA LEU A 20 25.40 21.93 -22.15
C LEU A 20 24.26 20.97 -22.49
N GLY A 21 24.43 19.73 -22.02
CA GLY A 21 23.42 18.69 -22.13
C GLY A 21 22.08 19.22 -21.66
N SER A 22 21.07 19.05 -22.51
CA SER A 22 19.67 19.10 -22.13
C SER A 22 19.50 18.25 -20.88
N THR A 23 19.27 18.90 -19.74
CA THR A 23 18.69 18.24 -18.58
C THR A 23 17.35 17.73 -19.05
N ALA A 24 17.20 16.40 -19.09
CA ALA A 24 15.93 15.76 -19.34
C ALA A 24 14.88 16.42 -18.44
N SER A 25 13.94 17.13 -19.03
CA SER A 25 12.66 17.40 -18.40
C SER A 25 11.99 16.04 -18.26
N GLY A 26 12.21 15.36 -17.13
CA GLY A 26 11.41 14.20 -16.78
C GLY A 26 9.99 14.72 -16.66
N ASP A 27 9.12 14.35 -17.60
CA ASP A 27 7.70 14.68 -17.53
C ASP A 27 7.18 14.28 -16.15
N GLU A 28 6.44 15.21 -15.53
CA GLU A 28 5.78 14.95 -14.26
C GLU A 28 4.89 13.69 -14.41
N PRO A 29 4.89 12.76 -13.44
CA PRO A 29 4.06 11.57 -13.53
C PRO A 29 2.58 11.96 -13.76
N ALA A 30 1.90 11.28 -14.67
CA ALA A 30 0.47 11.47 -14.85
C ALA A 30 -0.27 11.10 -13.56
N ALA A 31 -1.20 11.94 -13.13
CA ALA A 31 -2.07 11.63 -12.00
C ALA A 31 -3.05 10.51 -12.38
N THR A 32 -3.27 9.56 -11.49
CA THR A 32 -4.39 8.62 -11.61
C THR A 32 -5.70 9.33 -11.26
N ARG A 33 -6.86 8.70 -11.52
CA ARG A 33 -8.15 9.25 -11.07
C ARG A 33 -8.16 9.39 -9.55
N GLU A 34 -8.78 10.44 -9.04
CA GLU A 34 -8.90 10.70 -7.61
C GLU A 34 -10.04 9.89 -7.00
N PHE A 35 -9.73 9.10 -5.98
CA PHE A 35 -10.74 8.56 -5.07
C PHE A 35 -11.06 9.64 -4.04
N GLU A 36 -12.33 9.77 -3.70
CA GLU A 36 -12.76 10.70 -2.66
C GLU A 36 -14.07 10.26 -2.00
N ILE A 37 -14.32 10.75 -0.78
CA ILE A 37 -15.59 10.54 -0.08
C ILE A 37 -16.35 11.87 0.01
N ARG A 38 -17.54 11.91 -0.60
CA ARG A 38 -18.44 13.08 -0.56
C ARG A 38 -19.77 12.65 0.04
N GLN A 39 -20.17 13.28 1.16
CA GLN A 39 -21.47 13.01 1.80
C GLN A 39 -21.71 11.51 2.00
N ASP A 40 -20.75 10.81 2.60
CA ASP A 40 -20.79 9.37 2.88
C ASP A 40 -20.95 8.47 1.63
N ARG A 41 -20.51 8.95 0.47
CA ARG A 41 -20.50 8.20 -0.79
C ARG A 41 -19.12 8.25 -1.44
N PRO A 42 -18.62 7.14 -1.98
CA PRO A 42 -17.34 7.12 -2.66
C PRO A 42 -17.50 7.61 -4.11
N TRP A 43 -16.48 8.32 -4.57
CA TRP A 43 -16.35 8.81 -5.94
C TRP A 43 -14.98 8.42 -6.49
N LEU A 44 -14.89 8.23 -7.79
CA LEU A 44 -13.64 7.99 -8.50
C LEU A 44 -13.60 8.85 -9.77
N GLY A 45 -12.61 9.73 -9.88
CA GLY A 45 -12.45 10.62 -11.04
C GLY A 45 -13.66 11.51 -11.28
N GLY A 46 -14.32 11.96 -10.21
CA GLY A 46 -15.52 12.81 -10.30
C GLY A 46 -16.83 12.06 -10.61
N HIS A 47 -16.85 10.73 -10.60
CA HIS A 47 -18.06 9.92 -10.78
C HIS A 47 -18.37 9.09 -9.52
N PRO A 48 -19.65 8.96 -9.11
CA PRO A 48 -20.03 8.05 -8.03
C PRO A 48 -19.64 6.61 -8.37
N VAL A 49 -19.18 5.85 -7.38
CA VAL A 49 -18.83 4.43 -7.52
C VAL A 49 -19.48 3.61 -6.41
N GLU A 50 -19.70 2.31 -6.62
CA GLU A 50 -19.99 1.36 -5.55
C GLU A 50 -18.80 0.42 -5.45
N LEU A 51 -18.20 0.28 -4.26
CA LEU A 51 -16.98 -0.49 -4.11
C LEU A 51 -17.25 -1.92 -3.68
N TRP A 52 -16.76 -2.88 -4.46
CA TRP A 52 -16.74 -4.29 -4.15
C TRP A 52 -15.39 -4.88 -4.53
N GLY A 53 -14.74 -5.56 -3.57
CA GLY A 53 -13.30 -5.80 -3.68
C GLY A 53 -12.80 -7.12 -3.11
N LEU A 54 -11.54 -7.37 -3.43
CA LEU A 54 -10.76 -8.48 -2.87
C LEU A 54 -9.56 -7.94 -2.08
N ARG A 55 -9.29 -8.53 -0.92
CA ARG A 55 -8.04 -8.30 -0.20
C ARG A 55 -6.96 -9.27 -0.69
N CYS A 56 -5.96 -8.74 -1.36
CA CYS A 56 -4.81 -9.44 -1.92
C CYS A 56 -3.53 -9.06 -1.16
N GLY A 57 -3.41 -9.50 0.10
CA GLY A 57 -2.29 -9.14 0.98
C GLY A 57 -0.90 -9.56 0.48
N ASN A 58 -0.80 -10.53 -0.43
CA ASN A 58 0.44 -10.97 -1.04
C ASN A 58 0.76 -10.27 -2.38
N ALA A 59 -0.07 -9.33 -2.85
CA ALA A 59 0.06 -8.75 -4.20
C ALA A 59 1.42 -8.10 -4.47
N LEU A 60 2.11 -7.64 -3.43
CA LEU A 60 3.42 -7.01 -3.51
C LEU A 60 4.58 -7.95 -3.15
N LEU A 61 4.36 -9.26 -3.00
CA LEU A 61 5.37 -10.21 -2.50
C LEU A 61 6.61 -10.29 -3.42
N SER A 62 6.40 -10.48 -4.72
CA SER A 62 7.43 -10.53 -5.77
C SER A 62 6.92 -9.90 -7.05
N GLU A 63 7.81 -9.55 -7.98
CA GLU A 63 7.43 -9.03 -9.30
C GLU A 63 6.45 -9.97 -10.01
N ALA A 64 6.78 -11.27 -10.07
CA ALA A 64 5.91 -12.28 -10.67
C ALA A 64 4.52 -12.37 -10.00
N VAL A 65 4.42 -12.17 -8.68
CA VAL A 65 3.11 -12.15 -8.00
C VAL A 65 2.33 -10.88 -8.33
N THR A 66 2.99 -9.72 -8.37
CA THR A 66 2.37 -8.45 -8.79
C THR A 66 1.85 -8.54 -10.21
N GLU A 67 2.64 -9.05 -11.15
CA GLU A 67 2.24 -9.24 -12.55
C GLU A 67 1.04 -10.20 -12.70
N ARG A 68 0.96 -11.24 -11.87
CA ARG A 68 -0.21 -12.15 -11.87
C ARG A 68 -1.48 -11.43 -11.44
N HIS A 69 -1.40 -10.54 -10.45
CA HIS A 69 -2.54 -9.72 -10.05
C HIS A 69 -2.94 -8.76 -11.16
N VAL A 70 -1.96 -8.01 -11.71
CA VAL A 70 -2.17 -7.06 -12.82
C VAL A 70 -2.85 -7.74 -14.02
N ARG A 71 -2.36 -8.90 -14.45
CA ARG A 71 -2.95 -9.64 -15.59
C ARG A 71 -4.37 -10.14 -15.32
N ASN A 72 -4.79 -10.24 -14.07
CA ASN A 72 -6.14 -10.69 -13.71
C ASN A 72 -7.11 -9.52 -13.46
N LEU A 73 -6.65 -8.26 -13.48
CA LEU A 73 -7.52 -7.10 -13.22
C LEU A 73 -8.67 -7.00 -14.24
N ASP A 74 -8.44 -7.35 -15.51
CA ASP A 74 -9.51 -7.37 -16.52
C ASP A 74 -10.61 -8.39 -16.18
N ASN A 75 -10.20 -9.57 -15.70
CA ASN A 75 -11.13 -10.60 -15.26
C ASN A 75 -11.89 -10.16 -13.99
N MET A 76 -11.19 -9.54 -13.03
CA MET A 76 -11.82 -8.96 -11.84
C MET A 76 -12.89 -7.92 -12.23
N ALA A 77 -12.54 -6.97 -13.10
CA ALA A 77 -13.45 -5.93 -13.57
C ALA A 77 -14.66 -6.52 -14.33
N ALA A 78 -14.45 -7.53 -15.18
CA ALA A 78 -15.53 -8.23 -15.89
C ALA A 78 -16.52 -8.92 -14.94
N HIS A 79 -16.10 -9.24 -13.71
CA HIS A 79 -16.91 -9.84 -12.66
C HIS A 79 -17.37 -8.84 -11.59
N GLY A 80 -17.24 -7.53 -11.84
CA GLY A 80 -17.72 -6.47 -10.93
C GLY A 80 -16.84 -6.23 -9.70
N ILE A 81 -15.61 -6.78 -9.67
CA ILE A 81 -14.61 -6.45 -8.65
C ILE A 81 -13.89 -5.18 -9.10
N ASN A 82 -13.99 -4.11 -8.33
CA ASN A 82 -13.41 -2.80 -8.64
C ASN A 82 -12.57 -2.19 -7.50
N LEU A 83 -12.33 -2.96 -6.44
CA LEU A 83 -11.45 -2.59 -5.34
C LEU A 83 -10.43 -3.70 -5.07
N LEU A 84 -9.15 -3.34 -4.93
CA LEU A 84 -8.10 -4.26 -4.49
C LEU A 84 -7.46 -3.77 -3.19
N GLY A 85 -7.49 -4.58 -2.15
CA GLY A 85 -6.78 -4.31 -0.89
C GLY A 85 -5.38 -4.92 -0.91
N VAL A 86 -4.34 -4.11 -0.83
CA VAL A 86 -2.93 -4.55 -0.82
C VAL A 86 -2.24 -4.06 0.45
N TYR A 87 -1.19 -4.74 0.90
CA TYR A 87 -0.45 -4.36 2.11
C TYR A 87 1.04 -4.23 1.82
N ILE A 88 1.65 -3.10 2.22
CA ILE A 88 3.09 -2.85 2.08
C ILE A 88 3.88 -3.85 2.93
N GLN A 89 3.46 -4.08 4.18
CA GLN A 89 4.02 -5.15 5.02
C GLN A 89 3.52 -6.56 4.65
N GLY A 90 2.73 -6.70 3.58
CA GLY A 90 2.21 -7.98 3.13
C GLY A 90 1.30 -8.68 4.15
N SER A 91 1.05 -9.97 3.94
CA SER A 91 0.36 -10.85 4.88
C SER A 91 1.32 -11.56 5.83
N ASN A 92 0.82 -12.01 6.98
CA ASN A 92 1.50 -13.00 7.81
C ASN A 92 1.65 -14.31 7.01
N GLY A 93 2.84 -14.91 7.00
CA GLY A 93 3.14 -16.11 6.21
C GLY A 93 2.43 -17.37 6.71
N GLY A 94 2.02 -17.39 7.98
CA GLY A 94 1.36 -18.55 8.59
C GLY A 94 2.31 -19.75 8.75
N TRP A 95 1.75 -20.94 8.94
CA TRP A 95 2.52 -22.18 9.06
C TRP A 95 3.07 -22.62 7.69
N PRO A 96 4.29 -23.19 7.58
CA PRO A 96 5.26 -23.46 8.63
C PRO A 96 6.23 -22.31 8.93
N ASN A 97 6.18 -21.23 8.15
CA ASN A 97 7.08 -20.09 8.32
C ASN A 97 6.30 -18.76 8.38
N PRO A 98 6.01 -18.26 9.59
CA PRO A 98 5.34 -16.98 9.78
C PRO A 98 6.07 -15.80 9.12
N GLU A 99 7.39 -15.93 8.96
CA GLU A 99 8.27 -14.93 8.34
C GLU A 99 8.32 -15.02 6.81
N ALA A 100 7.62 -15.97 6.18
CA ALA A 100 7.55 -16.06 4.72
C ALA A 100 6.82 -14.86 4.06
N GLY A 101 6.06 -14.10 4.85
CA GLY A 101 5.43 -12.86 4.41
C GLY A 101 6.44 -11.76 4.10
N LEU A 102 6.14 -10.95 3.08
CA LEU A 102 6.88 -9.73 2.77
C LEU A 102 7.03 -8.82 4.01
N ASN A 103 8.04 -7.97 4.05
CA ASN A 103 7.97 -6.72 4.80
C ASN A 103 8.43 -5.60 3.87
N GLY A 104 7.53 -4.68 3.54
CA GLY A 104 7.81 -3.63 2.56
C GLY A 104 8.67 -2.48 3.07
N PHE A 105 8.89 -2.42 4.38
CA PHE A 105 9.73 -1.41 5.01
C PHE A 105 11.08 -1.98 5.44
N ALA A 106 12.09 -1.12 5.49
CA ALA A 106 13.31 -1.35 6.25
C ALA A 106 13.03 -1.16 7.75
N ARG A 107 13.95 -1.64 8.60
CA ARG A 107 13.79 -1.57 10.06
C ARG A 107 13.75 -0.13 10.61
N ASP A 108 14.29 0.82 9.86
CA ASP A 108 14.28 2.25 10.17
C ASP A 108 13.05 2.99 9.61
N GLY A 109 12.11 2.28 8.98
CA GLY A 109 10.89 2.87 8.42
C GLY A 109 10.94 3.16 6.92
N ARG A 110 12.10 3.12 6.26
CA ARG A 110 12.16 3.45 4.83
C ARG A 110 11.34 2.49 3.98
N LEU A 111 10.54 3.02 3.05
CA LEU A 111 9.84 2.22 2.05
C LEU A 111 10.86 1.60 1.08
N LYS A 112 10.83 0.27 0.92
CA LYS A 112 11.77 -0.41 0.03
C LYS A 112 11.49 -0.03 -1.44
N PRO A 113 12.48 0.44 -2.21
CA PRO A 113 12.26 0.89 -3.59
C PRO A 113 11.60 -0.15 -4.50
N ALA A 114 11.96 -1.44 -4.37
CA ALA A 114 11.34 -2.51 -5.14
C ALA A 114 9.85 -2.72 -4.80
N VAL A 115 9.43 -2.42 -3.57
CA VAL A 115 8.01 -2.49 -3.15
C VAL A 115 7.26 -1.27 -3.67
N ALA A 116 7.86 -0.08 -3.56
CA ALA A 116 7.32 1.15 -4.14
C ALA A 116 7.05 1.00 -5.65
N ALA A 117 8.01 0.46 -6.42
CA ALA A 117 7.85 0.23 -7.85
C ALA A 117 6.68 -0.70 -8.17
N ARG A 118 6.55 -1.83 -7.45
CA ARG A 118 5.44 -2.78 -7.63
C ARG A 118 4.09 -2.18 -7.26
N LEU A 119 4.06 -1.40 -6.18
CA LEU A 119 2.85 -0.70 -5.74
C LEU A 119 2.41 0.34 -6.77
N GLU A 120 3.33 1.13 -7.32
CA GLU A 120 3.03 2.08 -8.40
C GLU A 120 2.45 1.37 -9.63
N THR A 121 3.09 0.30 -10.10
CA THR A 121 2.59 -0.47 -11.25
C THR A 121 1.18 -0.98 -11.00
N LEU A 122 0.93 -1.60 -9.84
CA LEU A 122 -0.39 -2.12 -9.51
C LEU A 122 -1.45 -1.02 -9.44
N ILE A 123 -1.15 0.13 -8.80
CA ILE A 123 -2.09 1.24 -8.67
C ILE A 123 -2.45 1.83 -10.04
N ARG A 124 -1.46 2.04 -10.92
CA ARG A 124 -1.70 2.58 -12.27
C ARG A 124 -2.47 1.61 -13.15
N GLU A 125 -2.19 0.31 -13.06
CA GLU A 125 -2.91 -0.72 -13.82
C GLU A 125 -4.37 -0.89 -13.33
N ALA A 126 -4.59 -0.71 -12.02
CA ALA A 126 -5.92 -0.64 -11.43
C ALA A 126 -6.65 0.64 -11.91
N ASP A 127 -5.98 1.79 -11.93
CA ASP A 127 -6.56 3.03 -12.45
C ASP A 127 -6.93 2.89 -13.93
N ALA A 128 -6.10 2.29 -14.78
CA ALA A 128 -6.43 2.06 -16.19
C ALA A 128 -7.78 1.34 -16.39
N ARG A 129 -8.25 0.58 -15.38
CA ARG A 129 -9.50 -0.19 -15.37
C ARG A 129 -10.62 0.41 -14.52
N GLY A 130 -10.44 1.62 -13.99
CA GLY A 130 -11.46 2.26 -13.15
C GLY A 130 -11.57 1.66 -11.75
N MET A 131 -10.47 1.08 -11.24
CA MET A 131 -10.44 0.43 -9.93
C MET A 131 -9.78 1.31 -8.87
N VAL A 132 -10.22 1.14 -7.63
CA VAL A 132 -9.62 1.73 -6.43
C VAL A 132 -8.66 0.74 -5.79
N VAL A 133 -7.57 1.22 -5.19
CA VAL A 133 -6.64 0.39 -4.41
C VAL A 133 -6.62 0.85 -2.95
N MET A 134 -7.02 -0.03 -2.03
CA MET A 134 -6.77 0.20 -0.61
C MET A 134 -5.33 -0.18 -0.29
N VAL A 135 -4.54 0.78 0.18
CA VAL A 135 -3.13 0.58 0.55
C VAL A 135 -3.01 0.46 2.07
N GLY A 136 -2.76 -0.75 2.54
CA GLY A 136 -2.46 -1.01 3.94
C GLY A 136 -0.98 -0.85 4.26
N LEU A 137 -0.64 -0.17 5.35
CA LEU A 137 0.76 0.00 5.79
C LEU A 137 1.17 -1.14 6.71
N PHE A 138 0.67 -1.09 7.97
CA PHE A 138 1.11 -2.02 9.01
C PHE A 138 0.23 -3.25 9.09
N SER A 139 0.85 -4.42 9.11
CA SER A 139 0.17 -5.71 9.16
C SER A 139 0.69 -6.59 10.29
N HIS A 140 -0.07 -7.64 10.57
CA HIS A 140 0.15 -8.55 11.68
C HIS A 140 1.57 -9.15 11.71
N ARG A 141 2.23 -9.08 12.86
CA ARG A 141 3.58 -9.63 13.13
C ARG A 141 4.70 -9.03 12.28
N LYS A 142 4.59 -7.74 11.93
CA LYS A 142 5.63 -7.03 11.16
C LYS A 142 6.14 -5.76 11.84
N ASP A 143 5.46 -5.27 12.87
CA ASP A 143 5.86 -4.07 13.62
C ASP A 143 7.04 -4.32 14.57
N GLN A 144 7.25 -5.59 14.98
CA GLN A 144 8.40 -6.06 15.77
C GLN A 144 9.75 -5.83 15.06
N ALA A 145 9.73 -5.68 13.74
CA ALA A 145 10.95 -5.44 12.95
C ALA A 145 11.44 -3.99 13.03
N PHE A 146 10.55 -3.03 13.34
CA PHE A 146 10.90 -1.62 13.48
C PHE A 146 11.77 -1.40 14.72
N TYR A 147 12.71 -0.48 14.62
CA TYR A 147 13.56 -0.12 15.76
C TYR A 147 12.77 0.55 16.88
N ASP A 148 11.89 1.49 16.52
CA ASP A 148 11.20 2.38 17.46
C ASP A 148 10.02 3.11 16.81
N GLU A 149 9.40 4.03 17.57
CA GLU A 149 8.34 4.91 17.10
C GLU A 149 8.78 5.83 15.94
N ALA A 150 10.05 6.24 15.89
CA ALA A 150 10.55 7.08 14.80
C ALA A 150 10.59 6.32 13.47
N ALA A 151 10.88 5.01 13.51
CA ALA A 151 10.77 4.14 12.34
C ALA A 151 9.31 3.99 11.86
N ILE A 152 8.34 3.87 12.78
CA ILE A 152 6.91 3.82 12.42
C ILE A 152 6.49 5.15 11.77
N ARG A 153 6.86 6.28 12.38
CA ARG A 153 6.60 7.61 11.82
C ARG A 153 7.17 7.75 10.41
N ARG A 154 8.44 7.37 10.23
CA ARG A 154 9.09 7.42 8.90
C ARG A 154 8.35 6.54 7.88
N ALA A 155 7.89 5.35 8.26
CA ALA A 155 7.13 4.49 7.35
C ALA A 155 5.81 5.12 6.89
N VAL A 156 5.11 5.84 7.78
CA VAL A 156 3.91 6.61 7.45
C VAL A 156 4.26 7.75 6.49
N GLU A 157 5.26 8.57 6.83
CA GLU A 157 5.70 9.72 6.03
C GLU A 157 6.19 9.29 4.63
N GLU A 158 7.08 8.29 4.52
CA GLU A 158 7.61 7.79 3.24
C GLU A 158 6.51 7.23 2.33
N THR A 159 5.47 6.62 2.91
CA THR A 159 4.32 6.13 2.13
C THR A 159 3.50 7.30 1.59
N ALA A 160 3.25 8.32 2.42
CA ALA A 160 2.55 9.53 2.00
C ALA A 160 3.33 10.30 0.93
N GLU A 161 4.64 10.47 1.10
CA GLU A 161 5.55 11.10 0.15
C GLU A 161 5.55 10.36 -1.20
N PHE A 162 5.58 9.03 -1.16
CA PHE A 162 5.50 8.19 -2.34
C PHE A 162 4.18 8.38 -3.10
N LEU A 163 3.03 8.27 -2.43
CA LEU A 163 1.72 8.41 -3.07
C LEU A 163 1.52 9.82 -3.65
N ALA A 164 1.89 10.86 -2.89
CA ALA A 164 1.81 12.25 -3.31
C ALA A 164 2.76 12.54 -4.48
N GLY A 165 4.05 12.20 -4.35
CA GLY A 165 5.08 12.47 -5.34
C GLY A 165 4.91 11.70 -6.65
N ARG A 166 4.27 10.52 -6.62
CA ARG A 166 3.91 9.76 -7.83
C ARG A 166 2.50 10.08 -8.35
N ARG A 167 1.77 10.97 -7.67
CA ARG A 167 0.40 11.41 -8.01
C ARG A 167 -0.58 10.24 -8.13
N LEU A 168 -0.48 9.32 -7.19
CA LEU A 168 -1.32 8.12 -7.08
C LEU A 168 -2.51 8.45 -6.18
N LYS A 169 -3.66 8.68 -6.82
CA LYS A 169 -4.88 9.21 -6.21
C LYS A 169 -6.07 8.25 -6.24
N ASN A 170 -6.02 7.13 -6.96
CA ASN A 170 -7.12 6.14 -6.98
C ASN A 170 -7.01 5.20 -5.77
N VAL A 171 -6.68 5.77 -4.60
CA VAL A 171 -6.30 5.04 -3.40
C VAL A 171 -6.97 5.62 -2.16
N PHE A 172 -7.17 4.75 -1.17
CA PHE A 172 -7.32 5.16 0.23
C PHE A 172 -6.45 4.25 1.10
N VAL A 173 -6.21 4.64 2.35
CA VAL A 173 -5.18 4.00 3.19
C VAL A 173 -5.76 3.34 4.43
N ASP A 174 -5.29 2.12 4.72
CA ASP A 174 -5.44 1.45 6.03
C ASP A 174 -4.09 1.53 6.77
N LEU A 175 -3.95 2.50 7.67
CA LEU A 175 -2.65 2.77 8.31
C LEU A 175 -2.18 1.59 9.17
N CYS A 176 -3.10 0.88 9.82
CA CYS A 176 -2.77 -0.28 10.64
C CYS A 176 -3.93 -1.27 10.62
N HIS A 177 -3.67 -2.44 10.04
CA HIS A 177 -4.63 -3.51 10.01
C HIS A 177 -4.64 -4.28 11.33
N GLU A 178 -5.84 -4.42 11.91
CA GLU A 178 -6.04 -5.01 13.23
C GLU A 178 -5.29 -4.26 14.34
N PHE A 179 -5.44 -2.94 14.40
CA PHE A 179 -4.91 -2.13 15.50
C PHE A 179 -5.29 -2.75 16.85
N ASN A 180 -4.34 -2.77 17.78
CA ASN A 180 -4.47 -3.44 19.07
C ASN A 180 -4.66 -4.96 19.02
N HIS A 181 -4.22 -5.65 17.95
CA HIS A 181 -4.26 -7.12 17.94
C HIS A 181 -3.43 -7.72 19.10
N PRO A 182 -3.98 -8.65 19.91
CA PRO A 182 -3.36 -9.13 21.15
C PRO A 182 -2.00 -9.82 20.98
N THR A 183 -1.80 -10.52 19.86
CA THR A 183 -0.61 -11.37 19.62
C THR A 183 0.14 -11.06 18.32
N GLY A 184 -0.12 -9.93 17.69
CA GLY A 184 0.64 -9.56 16.49
C GLY A 184 0.79 -8.08 16.25
N MET A 185 0.65 -7.30 17.31
CA MET A 185 1.13 -5.93 17.42
C MET A 185 1.85 -5.81 18.77
N ASP A 186 3.10 -5.35 18.75
CA ASP A 186 3.96 -5.25 19.94
C ASP A 186 4.33 -3.78 20.22
N GLN A 187 4.40 -2.95 19.17
CA GLN A 187 4.77 -1.55 19.28
C GLN A 187 3.71 -0.79 20.11
N PRO A 188 4.09 -0.10 21.21
CA PRO A 188 3.13 0.59 22.07
C PRO A 188 2.24 1.61 21.36
N LEU A 189 2.71 2.20 20.25
CA LEU A 189 1.95 3.12 19.41
C LEU A 189 0.78 2.42 18.67
N LEU A 190 0.87 1.12 18.40
CA LEU A 190 -0.14 0.34 17.69
C LEU A 190 -1.07 -0.45 18.64
N ARG A 191 -1.05 -0.09 19.93
CA ARG A 191 -1.73 -0.78 21.03
C ARG A 191 -2.49 0.20 21.93
N GLU A 192 -3.50 -0.33 22.61
CA GLU A 192 -4.15 0.36 23.74
C GLU A 192 -3.22 0.43 24.97
N PRO A 193 -3.44 1.34 25.93
CA PRO A 193 -4.50 2.38 25.98
C PRO A 193 -4.26 3.55 25.02
N ASP A 194 -5.17 4.52 25.01
CA ASP A 194 -5.13 5.76 24.20
C ASP A 194 -5.20 5.54 22.68
N GLY A 195 -5.81 4.44 22.24
CA GLY A 195 -5.87 4.06 20.83
C GLY A 195 -6.46 5.15 19.93
N ALA A 196 -7.49 5.88 20.39
CA ALA A 196 -8.05 6.99 19.61
C ALA A 196 -7.03 8.09 19.32
N ALA A 197 -6.25 8.52 20.33
CA ALA A 197 -5.22 9.54 20.16
C ALA A 197 -4.04 9.03 19.33
N LYS A 198 -3.64 7.76 19.50
CA LYS A 198 -2.57 7.13 18.73
C LYS A 198 -2.93 6.99 17.24
N LYS A 199 -4.17 6.59 16.92
CA LYS A 199 -4.68 6.54 15.55
C LYS A 199 -4.78 7.92 14.89
N ALA A 200 -5.24 8.92 15.65
CA ALA A 200 -5.24 10.31 15.20
C ALA A 200 -3.81 10.80 14.89
N ARG A 201 -2.85 10.50 15.75
CA ARG A 201 -1.43 10.85 15.56
C ARG A 201 -0.83 10.23 14.28
N LEU A 202 -1.10 8.95 14.01
CA LEU A 202 -0.68 8.31 12.75
C LEU A 202 -1.28 9.02 11.53
N SER A 203 -2.57 9.39 11.64
CA SER A 203 -3.30 10.10 10.60
C SER A 203 -2.71 11.50 10.35
N GLU A 204 -2.40 12.24 11.40
CA GLU A 204 -1.76 13.56 11.32
C GLU A 204 -0.41 13.50 10.60
N TRP A 205 0.44 12.51 10.91
CA TRP A 205 1.72 12.33 10.20
C TRP A 205 1.52 12.08 8.71
N PHE A 206 0.54 11.27 8.33
CA PHE A 206 0.24 10.99 6.93
C PHE A 206 -0.32 12.24 6.21
N LYS A 207 -1.35 12.88 6.80
CA LYS A 207 -2.05 14.03 6.20
C LYS A 207 -1.19 15.29 6.13
N ALA A 208 -0.15 15.42 6.97
CA ALA A 208 0.84 16.48 6.86
C ALA A 208 1.59 16.46 5.52
N VAL A 209 1.65 15.30 4.85
CA VAL A 209 2.33 15.10 3.58
C VAL A 209 1.35 14.89 2.41
N ALA A 210 0.32 14.07 2.61
CA ALA A 210 -0.69 13.73 1.61
C ALA A 210 -2.11 14.09 2.10
N PRO A 211 -2.46 15.39 2.13
CA PRO A 211 -3.73 15.86 2.71
C PRO A 211 -4.97 15.49 1.90
N ASP A 212 -4.79 15.03 0.67
CA ASP A 212 -5.84 14.71 -0.31
C ASP A 212 -6.00 13.20 -0.55
N VAL A 213 -5.42 12.36 0.31
CA VAL A 213 -5.65 10.91 0.31
C VAL A 213 -6.43 10.53 1.56
N GLU A 214 -7.55 9.84 1.40
CA GLU A 214 -8.38 9.35 2.48
C GLU A 214 -7.71 8.22 3.23
N LEU A 215 -7.91 8.19 4.54
CA LEU A 215 -7.33 7.14 5.39
C LEU A 215 -8.24 6.73 6.54
N GLY A 216 -7.94 5.54 7.06
CA GLY A 216 -8.53 4.95 8.24
C GLY A 216 -7.53 4.07 8.99
N VAL A 217 -8.01 3.49 10.10
CA VAL A 217 -7.32 2.43 10.84
C VAL A 217 -8.33 1.36 11.17
N CYS A 218 -8.07 0.12 10.75
CA CYS A 218 -8.92 -1.02 11.06
C CYS A 218 -8.61 -1.58 12.46
N PRO A 219 -9.54 -1.59 13.44
CA PRO A 219 -9.30 -2.19 14.75
C PRO A 219 -9.28 -3.71 14.69
N ALA A 220 -8.61 -4.36 15.64
CA ALA A 220 -8.64 -5.81 15.78
C ALA A 220 -10.03 -6.31 16.17
N ALA A 221 -10.55 -7.32 15.45
CA ALA A 221 -11.82 -7.94 15.80
C ALA A 221 -11.74 -8.66 17.17
N GLY A 222 -12.80 -8.55 17.97
CA GLY A 222 -12.88 -9.18 19.29
C GLY A 222 -12.15 -8.41 20.40
N THR A 223 -11.71 -7.18 20.14
CA THR A 223 -11.23 -6.24 21.17
C THR A 223 -12.25 -5.12 21.38
N ASP A 224 -12.12 -4.39 22.48
CA ASP A 224 -12.92 -3.19 22.76
C ASP A 224 -12.37 -1.93 22.05
N THR A 225 -11.47 -2.09 21.08
CA THR A 225 -10.88 -0.99 20.33
C THR A 225 -11.92 -0.38 19.40
N SER A 226 -12.19 0.92 19.58
CA SER A 226 -13.14 1.65 18.74
C SER A 226 -12.70 1.69 17.27
N ASP A 227 -13.66 1.60 16.35
CA ASP A 227 -13.51 1.80 14.92
C ASP A 227 -13.70 3.28 14.49
N VAL A 228 -13.83 4.19 15.46
CA VAL A 228 -13.91 5.64 15.26
C VAL A 228 -12.77 6.32 16.02
N TYR A 229 -12.25 7.40 15.48
CA TYR A 229 -11.25 8.24 16.13
C TYR A 229 -11.17 9.62 15.44
N PRO A 230 -10.59 10.65 16.10
CA PRO A 230 -10.45 11.98 15.51
C PRO A 230 -9.63 11.98 14.21
N GLY A 231 -10.10 12.68 13.18
CA GLY A 231 -9.39 12.82 11.90
C GLY A 231 -9.51 11.61 10.96
N MET A 232 -10.32 10.60 11.31
CA MET A 232 -10.64 9.48 10.41
C MET A 232 -11.51 9.94 9.23
N GLU A 233 -11.18 9.49 8.02
CA GLU A 233 -11.96 9.77 6.79
C GLU A 233 -12.61 8.49 6.24
N VAL A 234 -11.93 7.34 6.35
CA VAL A 234 -12.48 6.02 6.00
C VAL A 234 -12.72 5.22 7.27
N ARG A 235 -13.97 4.84 7.53
CA ARG A 235 -14.28 3.92 8.62
C ARG A 235 -14.01 2.49 8.19
N LEU A 236 -12.94 1.90 8.72
CA LEU A 236 -12.52 0.55 8.40
C LEU A 236 -12.97 -0.42 9.50
N ILE A 237 -13.70 -1.46 9.11
CA ILE A 237 -14.13 -2.55 9.99
C ILE A 237 -13.67 -3.89 9.42
N GLN A 238 -13.82 -4.96 10.19
CA GLN A 238 -13.47 -6.30 9.72
C GLN A 238 -14.35 -7.40 10.29
N LYS A 239 -14.36 -8.54 9.61
CA LYS A 239 -15.03 -9.79 9.95
C LYS A 239 -16.51 -9.54 10.25
N ALA A 240 -16.94 -9.94 11.44
CA ALA A 240 -18.30 -9.81 11.94
C ALA A 240 -18.52 -8.54 12.77
N MET A 241 -17.62 -7.55 12.70
CA MET A 241 -17.86 -6.26 13.35
C MET A 241 -19.16 -5.65 12.81
N PRO A 242 -19.98 -5.03 13.67
CA PRO A 242 -21.24 -4.43 13.25
C PRO A 242 -21.01 -3.38 12.15
N ILE A 243 -21.82 -3.43 11.09
CA ILE A 243 -21.83 -2.40 10.05
C ILE A 243 -22.59 -1.19 10.62
N PRO A 244 -21.96 -0.02 10.72
CA PRO A 244 -22.62 1.21 11.15
C PRO A 244 -23.78 1.60 10.23
N ALA A 245 -24.81 2.25 10.79
CA ALA A 245 -25.96 2.71 10.03
C ALA A 245 -25.68 3.98 9.18
N GLU A 246 -24.60 4.71 9.50
CA GLU A 246 -24.24 6.00 8.91
C GLU A 246 -22.74 6.03 8.60
N GLY A 247 -22.36 6.92 7.68
CA GLY A 247 -20.98 7.05 7.21
C GLY A 247 -20.63 6.17 6.02
N PHE A 248 -19.50 6.46 5.39
CA PHE A 248 -18.85 5.56 4.45
C PHE A 248 -17.99 4.53 5.20
N VAL A 249 -18.24 3.24 4.95
CA VAL A 249 -17.61 2.14 5.68
C VAL A 249 -17.08 1.11 4.71
N VAL A 250 -15.87 0.62 4.96
CA VAL A 250 -15.28 -0.51 4.22
C VAL A 250 -15.00 -1.65 5.20
N ASN A 251 -15.58 -2.82 4.93
CA ASN A 251 -15.22 -4.05 5.62
C ASN A 251 -14.04 -4.69 4.89
N VAL A 252 -12.85 -4.65 5.50
CA VAL A 252 -11.59 -5.02 4.84
C VAL A 252 -11.29 -6.53 4.85
N GLU A 253 -11.99 -7.31 5.68
CA GLU A 253 -11.85 -8.76 5.77
C GLU A 253 -13.21 -9.35 6.05
N THR A 254 -13.81 -10.11 5.12
CA THR A 254 -15.13 -10.72 5.36
C THR A 254 -15.10 -11.71 6.52
N GLN A 255 -16.27 -12.00 7.12
CA GLN A 255 -16.39 -12.99 8.17
C GLN A 255 -15.75 -14.32 7.74
N ARG A 256 -14.91 -14.86 8.62
CA ARG A 256 -14.26 -16.15 8.44
C ARG A 256 -15.35 -17.23 8.44
N GLN A 257 -15.55 -17.90 7.31
CA GLN A 257 -16.39 -19.10 7.23
C GLN A 257 -15.57 -20.38 7.37
N ASP A 258 -14.25 -20.29 7.21
CA ASP A 258 -13.33 -21.42 7.36
C ASP A 258 -12.96 -21.64 8.83
N VAL A 259 -12.93 -22.91 9.25
CA VAL A 259 -12.49 -23.30 10.58
C VAL A 259 -10.97 -23.27 10.62
N TYR A 260 -10.40 -22.40 11.47
CA TYR A 260 -8.94 -22.31 11.68
C TYR A 260 -8.38 -23.70 12.04
N GLN A 261 -7.29 -24.14 11.39
CA GLN A 261 -6.69 -25.50 11.50
C GLN A 261 -7.49 -26.65 10.85
N HIS A 262 -8.54 -26.34 10.09
CA HIS A 262 -9.26 -27.33 9.30
C HIS A 262 -9.07 -27.00 7.83
N ASP A 263 -7.86 -27.24 7.32
CA ASP A 263 -7.40 -26.88 5.96
C ASP A 263 -8.14 -27.63 4.82
N GLY A 264 -9.28 -28.25 5.12
CA GLY A 264 -10.18 -28.92 4.17
C GLY A 264 -9.62 -30.22 3.57
N VAL A 265 -8.30 -30.44 3.65
CA VAL A 265 -7.62 -31.63 3.15
C VAL A 265 -6.46 -31.98 4.08
N PHE A 266 -6.66 -32.96 4.96
CA PHE A 266 -5.56 -33.56 5.72
C PHE A 266 -4.86 -34.60 4.85
N SER A 267 -3.59 -34.38 4.52
CA SER A 267 -2.76 -35.44 3.96
C SER A 267 -2.57 -36.53 5.02
N ARG A 268 -2.26 -37.77 4.59
CA ARG A 268 -2.02 -38.86 5.54
C ARG A 268 -0.92 -38.53 6.55
N SER A 269 0.14 -37.82 6.11
CA SER A 269 1.21 -37.39 7.02
C SER A 269 0.76 -36.31 7.99
N ALA A 270 -0.11 -35.38 7.57
CA ALA A 270 -0.64 -34.35 8.46
C ALA A 270 -1.47 -34.95 9.61
N MET A 271 -2.13 -36.08 9.40
CA MET A 271 -2.86 -36.78 10.47
C MET A 271 -1.93 -37.55 11.43
N GLU A 272 -0.79 -38.03 10.95
CA GLU A 272 0.19 -38.78 11.76
C GLU A 272 0.94 -37.85 12.74
N ASP A 273 1.16 -36.59 12.36
CA ASP A 273 1.80 -35.58 13.20
C ASP A 273 0.85 -34.92 14.23
N MET A 274 -0.45 -35.25 14.20
CA MET A 274 -1.48 -34.69 15.09
C MET A 274 -1.82 -35.59 16.30
N VAL A 275 -1.14 -36.74 16.47
CA VAL A 275 -1.29 -37.68 17.60
C VAL A 275 -0.07 -37.59 18.52
#